data_AF-A0A1I4ZU22-F1
#
_entry.id   AF-A0A1I4ZU22-F1
#
_cell.length_a   1.000
_cell.length_b   1.000
_cell.length_c   1.000
_cell.angle_alpha   90.00
_cell.angle_beta   90.00
_cell.angle_gamma   90.00
#
_symmetry.space_group_name_H-M   'P 1'
#
loop_
_entity.id
_entity.type
_entity.pdbx_description
1 polymer ?
#
loop_
_entity_poly.entity_id
_entity_poly.type
_entity_poly.pdbx_seq_one_letter_code
_entity_poly.pdbx_strand_id
1 'polypeptide(L)'
;MTSGSFMDEEIGEGDLKEVISDPSLEIATAPTYGLLKQEQLGISISPVAPVWSSLPERLADLVHEALVAEATLTPKPGLVDARNNGSHKDMTLATFLASADALRPLMASFVKAGVETASDPTSVALQALRGHGLICEEAMNEATGGINTHKGGIFAFGLLLGAAGRCIGRGEGLSVLALCGEAAQMVKGLVKRELANRVKTANTAGEYIYRRYGLTGARGEAESGFELVRLYALPAFLCSREAGQDEETALLAALLELLIRNRDTNLVARGGMEGLFFVRREAQRLKRLGGVFAPDFHARLMAMDEALIHRNLSPGGSADLLGVTLFLARIDAMGLSASTEVS
;
A
#
# COMPACT_ATOMS: atom_id res chain seq x y z
N MET A 1 -31.69 -27.31 35.11
CA MET A 1 -30.99 -27.62 36.38
C MET A 1 -29.52 -27.67 36.02
N THR A 2 -28.62 -26.77 36.39
CA THR A 2 -28.48 -25.74 37.45
C THR A 2 -27.30 -24.88 36.95
N SER A 3 -27.49 -23.60 36.61
CA SER A 3 -27.32 -22.41 37.46
C SER A 3 -25.88 -22.16 37.94
N GLY A 4 -25.35 -20.98 37.63
CA GLY A 4 -24.10 -20.47 38.21
C GLY A 4 -23.61 -19.17 37.58
N SER A 5 -24.33 -18.08 37.84
CA SER A 5 -23.91 -16.68 37.60
C SER A 5 -23.12 -16.13 38.80
N PHE A 6 -22.10 -15.32 38.57
CA PHE A 6 -21.52 -14.31 39.49
C PHE A 6 -20.93 -13.21 38.60
N MET A 7 -21.61 -12.06 38.43
CA MET A 7 -21.47 -10.80 39.21
C MET A 7 -20.04 -10.23 39.10
N ASP A 8 -19.87 -9.16 38.32
CA ASP A 8 -20.04 -7.75 38.68
C ASP A 8 -18.79 -7.23 39.41
N GLU A 9 -18.03 -6.35 38.74
CA GLU A 9 -17.26 -5.31 39.41
C GLU A 9 -16.98 -4.17 38.41
N GLU A 10 -17.80 -3.12 38.53
CA GLU A 10 -17.50 -1.76 38.09
C GLU A 10 -16.27 -1.25 38.86
N ILE A 11 -15.36 -0.57 38.18
CA ILE A 11 -14.35 0.27 38.84
C ILE A 11 -14.56 1.69 38.36
N GLY A 12 -14.87 2.54 39.33
CA GLY A 12 -15.32 3.91 39.18
C GLY A 12 -14.21 4.89 38.82
N GLU A 13 -14.67 5.98 38.22
CA GLU A 13 -13.97 7.26 38.18
C GLU A 13 -13.68 7.77 39.59
N GLY A 14 -12.45 8.22 39.85
CA GLY A 14 -12.14 9.03 41.02
C GLY A 14 -10.75 8.78 41.61
N ASP A 15 -10.05 9.88 41.86
CA ASP A 15 -8.89 10.01 42.75
C ASP A 15 -7.51 9.57 42.25
N LEU A 16 -6.93 10.39 41.38
CA LEU A 16 -5.54 10.83 41.55
C LEU A 16 -5.43 12.34 41.29
N LYS A 17 -5.74 13.12 42.33
CA LYS A 17 -5.36 14.53 42.45
C LYS A 17 -4.20 14.65 43.44
N GLU A 18 -3.30 15.56 43.08
CA GLU A 18 -2.30 16.26 43.90
C GLU A 18 -0.97 15.55 44.23
N VAL A 19 0.06 15.91 43.44
CA VAL A 19 1.33 16.38 44.01
C VAL A 19 1.66 17.74 43.39
N ILE A 20 2.04 18.67 44.27
CA ILE A 20 2.05 20.12 44.14
C ILE A 20 3.41 20.64 43.63
N SER A 21 3.32 21.71 42.85
CA SER A 21 4.25 22.81 42.50
C SER A 21 5.75 22.76 42.89
N ASP A 22 6.59 23.06 41.89
CA ASP A 22 7.83 23.84 42.08
C ASP A 22 7.99 24.87 40.92
N PRO A 23 7.97 26.19 41.19
CA PRO A 23 8.10 27.23 40.19
C PRO A 23 9.54 27.77 40.15
N SER A 24 10.43 27.07 39.46
CA SER A 24 11.71 27.65 39.02
C SER A 24 12.26 26.90 37.82
N LEU A 25 11.89 27.34 36.61
CA LEU A 25 12.69 27.11 35.41
C LEU A 25 12.34 28.19 34.38
N GLU A 26 13.32 29.05 34.17
CA GLU A 26 13.28 30.26 33.35
C GLU A 26 12.99 29.96 31.88
N ILE A 27 12.21 30.86 31.28
CA ILE A 27 11.91 30.91 29.85
C ILE A 27 13.19 31.30 29.11
N ALA A 28 13.84 30.33 28.47
CA ALA A 28 14.90 30.60 27.50
C ALA A 28 14.29 30.89 26.13
N THR A 29 14.42 32.13 25.69
CA THR A 29 14.05 32.63 24.36
C THR A 29 14.88 31.97 23.26
N ALA A 30 14.22 31.48 22.21
CA ALA A 30 14.86 30.89 21.03
C ALA A 30 15.68 31.93 20.24
N PRO A 31 16.87 31.58 19.70
CA PRO A 31 17.65 32.48 18.86
C PRO A 31 17.07 32.55 17.44
N THR A 32 16.99 33.77 16.94
CA THR A 32 16.57 34.15 15.59
C THR A 32 17.62 33.68 14.57
N TYR A 33 17.26 32.76 13.67
CA TYR A 33 18.15 32.39 12.56
C TYR A 33 18.10 33.48 11.47
N GLY A 34 19.19 34.25 11.39
CA GLY A 34 19.42 35.26 10.37
C GLY A 34 19.68 34.66 8.98
N LEU A 35 19.15 35.32 7.97
CA LEU A 35 19.46 35.15 6.55
C LEU A 35 20.95 35.37 6.30
N LEU A 36 21.67 34.31 5.94
CA LEU A 36 23.03 34.42 5.40
C LEU A 36 22.95 34.54 3.87
N LYS A 37 23.36 35.71 3.38
CA LYS A 37 23.65 35.98 1.97
C LYS A 37 24.79 35.07 1.50
N GLN A 38 24.55 34.29 0.45
CA GLN A 38 25.61 33.66 -0.33
C GLN A 38 26.09 34.62 -1.40
N GLU A 39 27.32 35.11 -1.27
CA GLU A 39 28.14 35.51 -2.42
C GLU A 39 29.58 35.06 -2.20
N GLN A 40 30.23 34.69 -3.32
CA GLN A 40 31.65 34.42 -3.54
C GLN A 40 32.18 32.99 -3.32
N LEU A 41 31.89 32.11 -4.30
CA LEU A 41 32.90 31.27 -4.94
C LEU A 41 32.57 31.22 -6.44
N GLY A 42 33.46 31.74 -7.28
CA GLY A 42 33.31 31.86 -8.74
C GLY A 42 33.44 30.53 -9.47
N ILE A 43 32.50 29.60 -9.23
CA ILE A 43 32.29 28.41 -10.06
C ILE A 43 30.96 28.61 -10.76
N SER A 44 30.99 28.85 -12.07
CA SER A 44 29.81 28.83 -12.93
C SER A 44 29.31 27.38 -13.06
N ILE A 45 28.64 26.89 -12.03
CA ILE A 45 27.77 25.72 -12.15
C ILE A 45 26.49 26.26 -12.78
N SER A 46 26.34 26.06 -14.10
CA SER A 46 25.02 26.21 -14.70
C SER A 46 24.08 25.26 -13.95
N PRO A 47 23.01 25.74 -13.30
CA PRO A 47 22.01 24.83 -12.77
C PRO A 47 21.38 24.15 -13.97
N VAL A 48 21.71 22.88 -14.20
CA VAL A 48 20.87 22.03 -15.03
C VAL A 48 19.54 21.96 -14.28
N ALA A 49 18.59 22.78 -14.71
CA ALA A 49 17.24 22.75 -14.18
C ALA A 49 16.75 21.29 -14.25
N PRO A 50 16.15 20.73 -13.19
CA PRO A 50 15.54 19.42 -13.31
C PRO A 50 14.53 19.51 -14.46
N VAL A 51 14.58 18.55 -15.37
CA VAL A 51 13.52 18.39 -16.37
C VAL A 51 12.26 18.17 -15.55
N TRP A 52 11.43 19.20 -15.41
CA TRP A 52 10.17 19.09 -14.67
C TRP A 52 9.31 18.07 -15.44
N SER A 53 9.20 16.85 -14.92
CA SER A 53 8.25 15.88 -15.43
C SER A 53 6.84 16.43 -15.20
N SER A 54 5.94 16.24 -16.16
CA SER A 54 4.56 16.68 -15.98
C SER A 54 3.90 15.84 -14.87
N LEU A 55 2.82 16.34 -14.25
CA LEU A 55 2.21 15.67 -13.10
C LEU A 55 1.86 14.18 -13.35
N PRO A 56 1.28 13.78 -14.50
CA PRO A 56 1.14 12.37 -14.88
C PRO A 56 2.43 11.54 -14.81
N GLU A 57 3.55 12.03 -15.34
CA GLU A 57 4.82 11.31 -15.29
C GLU A 57 5.39 11.27 -13.86
N ARG A 58 5.19 12.32 -13.07
CA ARG A 58 5.58 12.31 -11.65
C ARG A 58 4.78 11.30 -10.83
N LEU A 59 3.48 11.16 -11.09
CA LEU A 59 2.66 10.12 -10.44
C LEU A 59 3.06 8.71 -10.88
N ALA A 60 3.47 8.55 -12.14
CA ALA A 60 4.03 7.30 -12.65
C ALA A 60 5.37 6.96 -11.97
N ASP A 61 6.23 7.95 -11.74
CA ASP A 61 7.48 7.80 -11.01
C ASP A 61 7.23 7.34 -9.56
N LEU A 62 6.22 7.88 -8.87
CA LEU A 62 5.85 7.41 -7.53
C LEU A 62 5.40 5.94 -7.50
N VAL A 63 4.71 5.47 -8.55
CA VAL A 63 4.35 4.05 -8.66
C VAL A 63 5.59 3.21 -8.88
N HIS A 64 6.52 3.64 -9.73
CA HIS A 64 7.80 2.96 -9.93
C HIS A 64 8.60 2.86 -8.64
N GLU A 65 8.74 3.98 -7.91
CA GLU A 65 9.39 4.02 -6.60
C GLU A 65 8.73 3.06 -5.61
N ALA A 66 7.39 3.03 -5.57
CA ALA A 66 6.66 2.13 -4.69
C ALA A 66 6.86 0.66 -5.03
N LEU A 67 6.88 0.31 -6.32
CA LEU A 67 7.15 -1.05 -6.79
C LEU A 67 8.59 -1.50 -6.47
N VAL A 68 9.57 -0.62 -6.67
CA VAL A 68 10.98 -0.92 -6.37
C VAL A 68 11.20 -1.06 -4.86
N ALA A 69 10.65 -0.15 -4.07
CA ALA A 69 10.76 -0.21 -2.60
C ALA A 69 10.07 -1.46 -2.05
N GLU A 70 8.89 -1.82 -2.56
CA GLU A 70 8.23 -3.08 -2.21
C GLU A 70 9.13 -4.26 -2.57
N ALA A 71 9.64 -4.34 -3.80
CA ALA A 71 10.43 -5.47 -4.27
C ALA A 71 11.73 -5.65 -3.48
N THR A 72 12.37 -4.56 -3.08
CA THR A 72 13.68 -4.57 -2.40
C THR A 72 13.61 -4.67 -0.87
N LEU A 73 12.44 -4.36 -0.27
CA LEU A 73 12.22 -4.47 1.16
C LEU A 73 12.57 -5.88 1.67
N THR A 74 13.38 -5.96 2.73
CA THR A 74 13.92 -7.23 3.22
C THR A 74 13.93 -7.26 4.75
N PRO A 75 13.52 -8.37 5.41
CA PRO A 75 12.94 -9.57 4.81
C PRO A 75 11.44 -9.41 4.54
N LYS A 76 10.94 -9.98 3.44
CA LYS A 76 9.50 -10.10 3.16
C LYS A 76 9.06 -11.58 3.18
N PRO A 77 8.49 -12.04 4.30
CA PRO A 77 8.20 -13.46 4.51
C PRO A 77 7.44 -14.14 3.35
N GLY A 78 8.08 -15.13 2.73
CA GLY A 78 7.51 -15.95 1.64
C GLY A 78 7.34 -15.23 0.30
N LEU A 79 7.73 -13.96 0.20
CA LEU A 79 7.74 -13.15 -1.02
C LEU A 79 9.15 -13.09 -1.61
N VAL A 80 9.26 -12.66 -2.86
CA VAL A 80 10.56 -12.30 -3.45
C VAL A 80 11.07 -11.01 -2.81
N ASP A 81 12.32 -10.98 -2.37
CA ASP A 81 13.01 -9.79 -1.88
C ASP A 81 14.50 -9.76 -2.28
N ALA A 82 15.31 -8.88 -1.68
CA ALA A 82 16.74 -8.80 -1.95
C ALA A 82 17.55 -9.95 -1.34
N ARG A 83 16.96 -10.74 -0.43
CA ARG A 83 17.61 -11.87 0.23
C ARG A 83 17.32 -13.18 -0.51
N ASN A 84 16.09 -13.41 -0.96
CA ASN A 84 15.69 -14.67 -1.61
C ASN A 84 14.45 -14.53 -2.52
N ASN A 85 14.06 -15.63 -3.18
CA ASN A 85 12.90 -15.69 -4.07
C ASN A 85 11.59 -16.08 -3.35
N GLY A 86 11.59 -16.09 -2.02
CA GLY A 86 10.49 -16.56 -1.18
C GLY A 86 10.05 -17.98 -1.54
N SER A 87 8.73 -18.16 -1.60
CA SER A 87 8.10 -19.42 -1.99
C SER A 87 8.07 -19.65 -3.51
N HIS A 88 8.72 -18.80 -4.30
CA HIS A 88 8.67 -18.88 -5.76
C HIS A 88 9.90 -19.57 -6.35
N LYS A 89 9.72 -20.18 -7.52
CA LYS A 89 10.79 -20.85 -8.30
C LYS A 89 10.98 -20.23 -9.68
N ASP A 90 10.03 -19.42 -10.08
CA ASP A 90 9.84 -18.83 -11.40
C ASP A 90 10.15 -17.33 -11.42
N MET A 91 10.23 -16.65 -10.27
CA MET A 91 10.49 -15.21 -10.19
C MET A 91 11.63 -14.88 -9.23
N THR A 92 12.31 -13.77 -9.50
CA THR A 92 13.45 -13.24 -8.74
C THR A 92 13.30 -11.73 -8.55
N LEU A 93 14.11 -11.11 -7.69
CA LEU A 93 14.14 -9.65 -7.57
C LEU A 93 14.39 -8.97 -8.93
N ALA A 94 15.29 -9.51 -9.75
CA ALA A 94 15.56 -8.98 -11.09
C ALA A 94 14.30 -8.99 -11.98
N THR A 95 13.45 -10.02 -11.85
CA THR A 95 12.17 -10.11 -12.57
C THR A 95 11.21 -8.99 -12.12
N PHE A 96 11.16 -8.69 -10.82
CA PHE A 96 10.34 -7.59 -10.28
C PHE A 96 10.85 -6.22 -10.75
N LEU A 97 12.16 -5.98 -10.68
CA LEU A 97 12.75 -4.71 -11.13
C LEU A 97 12.54 -4.49 -12.64
N ALA A 98 12.74 -5.52 -13.47
CA ALA A 98 12.46 -5.45 -14.90
C ALA A 98 10.99 -5.13 -15.19
N SER A 99 10.07 -5.71 -14.42
CA SER A 99 8.65 -5.37 -14.52
C SER A 99 8.37 -3.92 -14.11
N ALA A 100 8.95 -3.43 -13.01
CA ALA A 100 8.74 -2.06 -12.56
C ALA A 100 9.21 -1.06 -13.63
N ASP A 101 10.40 -1.27 -14.20
CA ASP A 101 10.97 -0.43 -15.26
C ASP A 101 10.10 -0.42 -16.53
N ALA A 102 9.59 -1.58 -16.95
CA ALA A 102 8.71 -1.69 -18.11
C ALA A 102 7.36 -0.97 -17.90
N LEU A 103 6.85 -0.98 -16.66
CA LEU A 103 5.58 -0.36 -16.30
C LEU A 103 5.67 1.16 -16.16
N ARG A 104 6.80 1.69 -15.69
CA ARG A 104 7.01 3.12 -15.39
C ARG A 104 6.46 4.08 -16.46
N PRO A 105 6.87 4.01 -17.75
CA PRO A 105 6.39 4.96 -18.76
C PRO A 105 4.89 4.81 -19.07
N LEU A 106 4.32 3.63 -18.84
CA LEU A 106 2.92 3.33 -19.15
C LEU A 106 1.96 3.85 -18.08
N MET A 107 2.42 3.99 -16.83
CA MET A 107 1.59 4.40 -15.70
C MET A 107 0.96 5.80 -15.91
N ALA A 108 1.67 6.72 -16.57
CA ALA A 108 1.15 8.06 -16.86
C ALA A 108 -0.12 8.04 -17.74
N SER A 109 -0.34 6.98 -18.50
CA SER A 109 -1.52 6.84 -19.36
C SER A 109 -2.83 6.69 -18.57
N PHE A 110 -2.79 6.06 -17.38
CA PHE A 110 -3.96 5.99 -16.50
C PHE A 110 -4.38 7.37 -16.00
N VAL A 111 -3.41 8.22 -15.66
CA VAL A 111 -3.69 9.60 -15.22
C VAL A 111 -4.33 10.40 -16.37
N LYS A 112 -3.77 10.30 -17.58
CA LYS A 112 -4.29 10.99 -18.78
C LYS A 112 -5.72 10.54 -19.09
N ALA A 113 -5.99 9.23 -19.10
CA ALA A 113 -7.33 8.69 -19.27
C ALA A 113 -8.29 9.15 -18.15
N GLY A 114 -7.82 9.28 -16.92
CA GLY A 114 -8.58 9.84 -15.81
C GLY A 114 -8.97 11.29 -16.05
N VAL A 115 -8.04 12.13 -16.54
CA VAL A 115 -8.31 13.54 -16.88
C VAL A 115 -9.34 13.64 -18.00
N GLU A 116 -9.16 12.88 -19.08
CA GLU A 116 -10.05 12.87 -20.24
C GLU A 116 -11.48 12.48 -19.88
N THR A 117 -11.63 11.53 -18.95
CA THR A 117 -12.94 11.04 -18.53
C THR A 117 -13.49 11.78 -17.31
N ALA A 118 -12.84 12.83 -16.79
CA ALA A 118 -13.15 13.41 -15.48
C ALA A 118 -14.62 13.82 -15.29
N SER A 119 -15.29 14.26 -16.36
CA SER A 119 -16.72 14.63 -16.36
C SER A 119 -17.68 13.47 -16.71
N ASP A 120 -17.16 12.34 -17.15
CA ASP A 120 -17.95 11.17 -17.52
C ASP A 120 -18.34 10.31 -16.30
N PRO A 121 -19.39 9.45 -16.45
CA PRO A 121 -19.68 8.42 -15.47
C PRO A 121 -18.47 7.51 -15.21
N THR A 122 -18.31 7.09 -13.96
CA THR A 122 -17.15 6.29 -13.52
C THR A 122 -17.01 4.95 -14.24
N SER A 123 -18.08 4.42 -14.85
CA SER A 123 -18.04 3.24 -15.71
C SER A 123 -17.29 3.45 -17.02
N VAL A 124 -17.36 4.66 -17.60
CA VAL A 124 -16.62 5.03 -18.82
C VAL A 124 -15.14 5.11 -18.50
N ALA A 125 -14.79 5.76 -17.38
CA ALA A 125 -13.42 5.79 -16.87
C ALA A 125 -12.87 4.38 -16.67
N LEU A 126 -13.60 3.50 -15.96
CA LEU A 126 -13.17 2.12 -15.75
C LEU A 126 -12.91 1.37 -17.08
N GLN A 127 -13.73 1.60 -18.11
CA GLN A 127 -13.53 0.99 -19.42
C GLN A 127 -12.24 1.48 -20.10
N ALA A 128 -11.95 2.79 -20.04
CA ALA A 128 -10.71 3.35 -20.57
C ALA A 128 -9.48 2.78 -19.83
N LEU A 129 -9.50 2.76 -18.50
CA LEU A 129 -8.40 2.23 -17.69
C LEU A 129 -8.11 0.74 -17.98
N ARG A 130 -9.13 -0.06 -18.30
CA ARG A 130 -8.93 -1.48 -18.68
C ARG A 130 -8.06 -1.64 -19.92
N GLY A 131 -8.19 -0.77 -20.91
CA GLY A 131 -7.34 -0.79 -22.11
C GLY A 131 -5.87 -0.59 -21.75
N HIS A 132 -5.58 0.41 -20.91
CA HIS A 132 -4.23 0.68 -20.42
C HIS A 132 -3.70 -0.45 -19.51
N GLY A 133 -4.56 -1.07 -18.71
CA GLY A 133 -4.22 -2.25 -17.92
C GLY A 133 -3.72 -3.42 -18.75
N LEU A 134 -4.37 -3.70 -19.89
CA LEU A 134 -3.94 -4.78 -20.79
C LEU A 134 -2.56 -4.50 -21.41
N ILE A 135 -2.29 -3.25 -21.80
CA ILE A 135 -0.98 -2.84 -22.33
C ILE A 135 0.10 -3.02 -21.24
N CYS A 136 -0.19 -2.65 -20.00
CA CYS A 136 0.72 -2.86 -18.87
C CYS A 136 0.98 -4.34 -18.59
N GLU A 137 -0.07 -5.18 -18.64
CA GLU A 137 0.10 -6.63 -18.47
C GLU A 137 0.96 -7.23 -19.59
N GLU A 138 0.80 -6.78 -20.83
CA GLU A 138 1.63 -7.21 -21.96
C GLU A 138 3.09 -6.80 -21.80
N ALA A 139 3.36 -5.53 -21.46
CA ALA A 139 4.72 -5.04 -21.23
C ALA A 139 5.40 -5.75 -20.03
N MET A 140 4.66 -5.98 -18.95
CA MET A 140 5.13 -6.79 -17.83
C MET A 140 5.47 -8.22 -18.28
N ASN A 141 4.58 -8.88 -19.02
CA ASN A 141 4.81 -10.24 -19.51
C ASN A 141 6.03 -10.30 -20.43
N GLU A 142 6.22 -9.34 -21.34
CA GLU A 142 7.38 -9.27 -22.22
C GLU A 142 8.68 -9.12 -21.42
N ALA A 143 8.72 -8.17 -20.47
CA ALA A 143 9.89 -7.91 -19.64
C ALA A 143 10.25 -9.07 -18.69
N THR A 144 9.29 -9.94 -18.39
CA THR A 144 9.45 -11.03 -17.41
C THR A 144 9.38 -12.42 -18.04
N GLY A 145 9.30 -12.55 -19.36
CA GLY A 145 9.18 -13.85 -20.02
C GLY A 145 7.88 -14.59 -19.69
N GLY A 146 6.78 -13.86 -19.46
CA GLY A 146 5.44 -14.39 -19.15
C GLY A 146 5.18 -14.68 -17.68
N ILE A 147 6.07 -14.23 -16.78
CA ILE A 147 5.95 -14.45 -15.35
C ILE A 147 5.06 -13.38 -14.72
N ASN A 148 4.04 -13.82 -14.00
CA ASN A 148 3.10 -12.93 -13.34
C ASN A 148 3.71 -12.31 -12.07
N THR A 149 4.27 -11.11 -12.19
CA THR A 149 4.87 -10.33 -11.08
C THR A 149 3.87 -9.34 -10.48
N HIS A 150 3.62 -8.22 -11.16
CA HIS A 150 2.87 -7.07 -10.64
C HIS A 150 1.43 -6.96 -11.15
N LYS A 151 0.77 -8.04 -11.56
CA LYS A 151 -0.61 -7.95 -12.10
C LYS A 151 -1.61 -7.36 -11.12
N GLY A 152 -1.49 -7.67 -9.83
CA GLY A 152 -2.32 -7.06 -8.78
C GLY A 152 -1.98 -5.58 -8.59
N GLY A 153 -0.70 -5.23 -8.55
CA GLY A 153 -0.20 -3.85 -8.59
C GLY A 153 -0.74 -3.04 -9.76
N ILE A 154 -0.68 -3.54 -11.01
CA ILE A 154 -1.22 -2.87 -12.20
C ILE A 154 -2.70 -2.53 -12.01
N PHE A 155 -3.48 -3.47 -11.48
CA PHE A 155 -4.90 -3.23 -11.19
C PHE A 155 -5.09 -2.14 -10.14
N ALA A 156 -4.37 -2.21 -9.02
CA ALA A 156 -4.52 -1.25 -7.93
C ALA A 156 -4.03 0.16 -8.31
N PHE A 157 -2.82 0.27 -8.84
CA PHE A 157 -2.24 1.54 -9.28
C PHE A 157 -2.99 2.13 -10.46
N GLY A 158 -3.44 1.33 -11.42
CA GLY A 158 -4.24 1.81 -12.55
C GLY A 158 -5.53 2.50 -12.10
N LEU A 159 -6.19 1.96 -11.06
CA LEU A 159 -7.37 2.61 -10.46
C LEU A 159 -7.02 3.89 -9.71
N LEU A 160 -5.95 3.89 -8.91
CA LEU A 160 -5.55 5.07 -8.13
C LEU A 160 -5.03 6.21 -9.02
N LEU A 161 -4.30 5.90 -10.08
CA LEU A 161 -3.82 6.87 -11.07
C LEU A 161 -4.98 7.42 -11.92
N GLY A 162 -5.92 6.56 -12.33
CA GLY A 162 -7.15 6.99 -12.98
C GLY A 162 -7.99 7.90 -12.07
N ALA A 163 -8.11 7.56 -10.79
CA ALA A 163 -8.76 8.38 -9.78
C ALA A 163 -8.06 9.74 -9.63
N ALA A 164 -6.73 9.76 -9.52
CA ALA A 164 -5.95 10.99 -9.48
C ALA A 164 -6.19 11.86 -10.72
N GLY A 165 -6.16 11.26 -11.92
CA GLY A 165 -6.47 11.94 -13.18
C GLY A 165 -7.86 12.58 -13.18
N ARG A 166 -8.88 11.86 -12.69
CA ARG A 166 -10.25 12.39 -12.61
C ARG A 166 -10.37 13.55 -11.60
N CYS A 167 -9.64 13.49 -10.49
CA CYS A 167 -9.57 14.60 -9.53
C CYS A 167 -8.92 15.83 -10.20
N ILE A 168 -7.77 15.64 -10.85
CA ILE A 168 -7.05 16.70 -11.58
C ILE A 168 -7.94 17.34 -12.66
N GLY A 169 -8.61 16.53 -13.48
CA GLY A 169 -9.51 17.02 -14.53
C GLY A 169 -10.71 17.81 -14.02
N ARG A 170 -11.08 17.63 -12.75
CA ARG A 170 -12.11 18.41 -12.05
C ARG A 170 -11.56 19.61 -11.26
N GLY A 171 -10.24 19.82 -11.26
CA GLY A 171 -9.59 20.84 -10.45
C GLY A 171 -9.59 20.53 -8.95
N GLU A 172 -9.78 19.26 -8.58
CA GLU A 172 -9.78 18.80 -7.20
C GLU A 172 -8.35 18.44 -6.74
N GLY A 173 -8.10 18.61 -5.44
CA GLY A 173 -6.83 18.22 -4.83
C GLY A 173 -6.67 16.70 -4.72
N LEU A 174 -5.43 16.23 -4.68
CA LEU A 174 -5.11 14.84 -4.43
C LEU A 174 -4.99 14.60 -2.93
N SER A 175 -5.85 13.73 -2.39
CA SER A 175 -5.76 13.22 -1.03
C SER A 175 -6.02 11.72 -1.01
N VAL A 176 -5.54 11.04 0.03
CA VAL A 176 -5.79 9.60 0.21
C VAL A 176 -7.30 9.28 0.13
N LEU A 177 -8.13 10.08 0.80
CA LEU A 177 -9.59 9.87 0.80
C LEU A 177 -10.20 10.11 -0.58
N ALA A 178 -9.78 11.14 -1.30
CA ALA A 178 -10.29 11.43 -2.64
C ALA A 178 -9.94 10.31 -3.63
N LEU A 179 -8.67 9.89 -3.68
CA LEU A 179 -8.20 8.84 -4.59
C LEU A 179 -8.89 7.51 -4.31
N CYS A 180 -8.91 7.07 -3.05
CA CYS A 180 -9.54 5.82 -2.66
C CYS A 180 -11.06 5.83 -2.87
N GLY A 181 -11.72 6.95 -2.58
CA GLY A 181 -13.17 7.12 -2.79
C GLY A 181 -13.53 7.05 -4.28
N GLU A 182 -12.79 7.77 -5.13
CA GLU A 182 -13.02 7.75 -6.58
C GLU A 182 -12.72 6.37 -7.18
N ALA A 183 -11.63 5.71 -6.76
CA ALA A 183 -11.32 4.35 -7.17
C ALA A 183 -12.47 3.38 -6.82
N ALA A 184 -13.02 3.47 -5.60
CA ALA A 184 -14.17 2.67 -5.17
C ALA A 184 -15.41 2.92 -6.04
N GLN A 185 -15.70 4.18 -6.42
CA GLN A 185 -16.82 4.49 -7.30
C GLN A 185 -16.64 3.94 -8.72
N MET A 186 -15.41 3.93 -9.25
CA MET A 186 -15.12 3.30 -10.55
C MET A 186 -15.42 1.81 -10.56
N VAL A 187 -15.06 1.10 -9.48
CA VAL A 187 -15.26 -0.35 -9.39
C VAL A 187 -16.52 -0.77 -8.66
N LYS A 188 -17.44 0.15 -8.33
CA LYS A 188 -18.66 -0.18 -7.59
C LYS A 188 -19.44 -1.33 -8.25
N GLY A 189 -19.68 -2.40 -7.51
CA GLY A 189 -20.41 -3.59 -7.98
C GLY A 189 -19.64 -4.49 -8.95
N LEU A 190 -18.35 -4.26 -9.17
CA LEU A 190 -17.41 -5.17 -9.85
C LEU A 190 -17.40 -6.58 -9.23
N VAL A 191 -17.38 -6.73 -7.91
CA VAL A 191 -17.42 -8.05 -7.23
C VAL A 191 -18.69 -8.80 -7.61
N LYS A 192 -19.85 -8.13 -7.54
CA LYS A 192 -21.13 -8.74 -7.94
C LYS A 192 -21.13 -9.10 -9.44
N ARG A 193 -20.70 -8.17 -10.30
CA ARG A 193 -20.71 -8.34 -11.76
C ARG A 193 -19.76 -9.44 -12.24
N GLU A 194 -18.55 -9.52 -11.67
CA GLU A 194 -17.49 -10.39 -12.18
C GLU A 194 -17.33 -11.69 -11.38
N LEU A 195 -17.58 -11.68 -10.06
CA LEU A 195 -17.40 -12.86 -9.22
C LEU A 195 -18.71 -13.59 -8.92
N ALA A 196 -19.81 -12.86 -8.66
CA ALA A 196 -21.10 -13.48 -8.30
C ALA A 196 -21.94 -13.92 -9.52
N ASN A 197 -21.96 -13.13 -10.60
CA ASN A 197 -22.84 -13.39 -11.75
C ASN A 197 -22.25 -14.32 -12.82
N ARG A 198 -20.95 -14.64 -12.77
CA ARG A 198 -20.36 -15.70 -13.60
C ARG A 198 -20.74 -17.04 -12.98
N VAL A 199 -21.89 -17.59 -13.32
CA VAL A 199 -22.46 -18.81 -12.69
C VAL A 199 -21.88 -20.11 -13.27
N LYS A 200 -21.31 -20.12 -14.50
CA LYS A 200 -21.11 -21.38 -15.23
C LYS A 200 -19.68 -21.96 -15.26
N THR A 201 -18.61 -21.18 -15.12
CA THR A 201 -17.24 -21.71 -14.96
C THR A 201 -16.39 -20.74 -14.14
N ALA A 202 -15.61 -21.23 -13.17
CA ALA A 202 -14.58 -20.42 -12.53
C ALA A 202 -13.32 -20.52 -13.40
N ASN A 203 -12.98 -19.44 -14.08
CA ASN A 203 -11.90 -19.40 -15.07
C ASN A 203 -10.57 -18.95 -14.45
N THR A 204 -10.58 -18.45 -13.22
CA THR A 204 -9.37 -18.03 -12.49
C THR A 204 -9.37 -18.57 -11.06
N ALA A 205 -8.17 -18.70 -10.46
CA ALA A 205 -8.02 -19.09 -9.06
C ALA A 205 -8.81 -18.18 -8.11
N GLY A 206 -8.85 -16.87 -8.40
CA GLY A 206 -9.62 -15.90 -7.62
C GLY A 206 -11.14 -16.13 -7.67
N GLU A 207 -11.70 -16.44 -8.85
CA GLU A 207 -13.12 -16.78 -8.99
C GLU A 207 -13.47 -18.08 -8.24
N TYR A 208 -12.59 -19.08 -8.29
CA TYR A 208 -12.75 -20.33 -7.53
C TYR A 208 -12.75 -20.07 -6.02
N ILE A 209 -11.77 -19.30 -5.53
CA ILE A 209 -11.61 -18.94 -4.12
C ILE A 209 -12.80 -18.11 -3.63
N TYR A 210 -13.31 -17.18 -4.44
CA TYR A 210 -14.52 -16.43 -4.11
C TYR A 210 -15.73 -17.35 -3.95
N ARG A 211 -15.97 -18.27 -4.90
CA ARG A 211 -17.11 -19.20 -4.81
C ARG A 211 -17.01 -20.13 -3.61
N ARG A 212 -15.80 -20.59 -3.27
CA ARG A 212 -15.59 -21.56 -2.19
C ARG A 212 -15.62 -20.92 -0.80
N TYR A 213 -15.10 -19.69 -0.65
CA TYR A 213 -14.85 -19.09 0.66
C TYR A 213 -15.39 -17.65 0.84
N GLY A 214 -16.02 -17.08 -0.19
CA GLY A 214 -16.52 -15.70 -0.19
C GLY A 214 -15.42 -14.64 -0.20
N LEU A 215 -14.19 -15.01 -0.55
CA LEU A 215 -13.04 -14.08 -0.57
C LEU A 215 -13.02 -13.28 -1.86
N THR A 216 -13.17 -11.97 -1.73
CA THR A 216 -13.27 -11.02 -2.85
C THR A 216 -11.91 -10.63 -3.45
N GLY A 217 -10.82 -10.76 -2.68
CA GLY A 217 -9.46 -10.42 -3.10
C GLY A 217 -9.30 -8.95 -3.48
N ALA A 218 -8.38 -8.67 -4.41
CA ALA A 218 -8.06 -7.31 -4.86
C ALA A 218 -9.29 -6.51 -5.34
N ARG A 219 -10.30 -7.17 -5.93
CA ARG A 219 -11.54 -6.51 -6.37
C ARG A 219 -12.36 -5.98 -5.19
N GLY A 220 -12.48 -6.75 -4.12
CA GLY A 220 -13.20 -6.32 -2.92
C GLY A 220 -12.45 -5.23 -2.18
N GLU A 221 -11.12 -5.33 -2.13
CA GLU A 221 -10.29 -4.28 -1.54
C GLU A 221 -10.46 -2.96 -2.30
N ALA A 222 -10.41 -2.98 -3.64
CA ALA A 222 -10.66 -1.79 -4.46
C ALA A 222 -12.09 -1.25 -4.28
N GLU A 223 -13.12 -2.11 -4.22
CA GLU A 223 -14.50 -1.69 -3.95
C GLU A 223 -14.71 -1.05 -2.57
N SER A 224 -13.94 -1.47 -1.56
CA SER A 224 -13.93 -0.84 -0.24
C SER A 224 -13.20 0.51 -0.21
N GLY A 225 -12.59 0.90 -1.33
CA GLY A 225 -11.68 2.04 -1.42
C GLY A 225 -10.39 1.78 -0.65
N PHE A 226 -9.80 0.59 -0.79
CA PHE A 226 -8.56 0.22 -0.11
C PHE A 226 -8.62 0.37 1.42
N GLU A 227 -9.69 -0.15 2.04
CA GLU A 227 -9.93 -0.06 3.48
C GLU A 227 -8.76 -0.57 4.32
N LEU A 228 -8.13 -1.69 3.94
CA LEU A 228 -7.00 -2.24 4.68
C LEU A 228 -5.81 -1.28 4.68
N VAL A 229 -5.58 -0.61 3.55
CA VAL A 229 -4.52 0.39 3.43
C VAL A 229 -4.86 1.62 4.27
N ARG A 230 -6.03 2.22 4.05
CA ARG A 230 -6.44 3.46 4.72
C ARG A 230 -6.52 3.34 6.24
N LEU A 231 -7.07 2.24 6.75
CA LEU A 231 -7.37 2.10 8.18
C LEU A 231 -6.26 1.44 8.98
N TYR A 232 -5.32 0.73 8.33
CA TYR A 232 -4.32 -0.05 9.06
C TYR A 232 -2.90 0.12 8.52
N ALA A 233 -2.65 -0.17 7.24
CA ALA A 233 -1.29 -0.19 6.71
C ALA A 233 -0.65 1.21 6.66
N LEU A 234 -1.37 2.19 6.12
CA LEU A 234 -0.90 3.58 6.04
C LEU A 234 -0.73 4.22 7.43
N PRO A 235 -1.69 4.11 8.36
CA PRO A 235 -1.48 4.55 9.73
C PRO A 235 -0.27 3.90 10.41
N ALA A 236 -0.04 2.60 10.24
CA ALA A 236 1.14 1.93 10.80
C ALA A 236 2.45 2.44 10.19
N PHE A 237 2.49 2.67 8.89
CA PHE A 237 3.62 3.30 8.22
C PHE A 237 3.90 4.69 8.81
N LEU A 238 2.89 5.57 8.83
CA LEU A 238 3.03 6.95 9.32
C LEU A 238 3.44 7.01 10.78
N CYS A 239 2.77 6.26 11.67
CA CYS A 239 3.15 6.19 13.09
C CYS A 239 4.60 5.69 13.29
N SER A 240 5.05 4.73 12.47
CA SER A 240 6.44 4.26 12.53
C SER A 240 7.43 5.35 12.12
N ARG A 241 7.10 6.14 11.08
CA ARG A 241 7.91 7.28 10.63
C ARG A 241 7.94 8.41 11.67
N GLU A 242 6.79 8.73 12.27
CA GLU A 242 6.69 9.71 13.36
C GLU A 242 7.49 9.30 14.59
N ALA A 243 7.56 7.99 14.87
CA ALA A 243 8.40 7.42 15.91
C ALA A 243 9.91 7.39 15.55
N GLY A 244 10.31 7.99 14.43
CA GLY A 244 11.71 8.12 14.00
C GLY A 244 12.32 6.90 13.34
N GLN A 245 11.52 5.86 13.04
CA GLN A 245 12.02 4.69 12.29
C GLN A 245 12.33 5.06 10.84
N ASP A 246 13.29 4.36 10.23
CA ASP A 246 13.55 4.49 8.80
C ASP A 246 12.37 3.99 7.94
N GLU A 247 12.46 4.23 6.63
CA GLU A 247 11.36 3.90 5.72
C GLU A 247 11.15 2.40 5.59
N GLU A 248 12.23 1.62 5.53
CA GLU A 248 12.15 0.16 5.45
C GLU A 248 11.41 -0.40 6.67
N THR A 249 11.78 0.03 7.87
CA THR A 249 11.12 -0.38 9.11
C THR A 249 9.65 0.05 9.14
N ALA A 250 9.33 1.24 8.65
CA ALA A 250 7.94 1.68 8.52
C ALA A 250 7.13 0.84 7.51
N LEU A 251 7.74 0.42 6.41
CA LEU A 251 7.12 -0.51 5.47
C LEU A 251 6.92 -1.89 6.09
N LEU A 252 7.87 -2.37 6.90
CA LEU A 252 7.69 -3.62 7.65
C LEU A 252 6.54 -3.52 8.66
N ALA A 253 6.32 -2.34 9.27
CA ALA A 253 5.17 -2.10 10.14
C ALA A 253 3.84 -2.21 9.36
N ALA A 254 3.78 -1.58 8.18
CA ALA A 254 2.61 -1.67 7.30
C ALA A 254 2.36 -3.11 6.81
N LEU A 255 3.41 -3.81 6.36
CA LEU A 255 3.34 -5.21 5.94
C LEU A 255 2.80 -6.08 7.06
N LEU A 256 3.24 -5.86 8.31
CA LEU A 256 2.75 -6.62 9.45
C LEU A 256 1.24 -6.45 9.65
N GLU A 257 0.71 -5.24 9.53
CA GLU A 257 -0.75 -5.02 9.61
C GLU A 257 -1.51 -5.71 8.48
N LEU A 258 -0.96 -5.69 7.26
CA LEU A 258 -1.53 -6.34 6.08
C LEU A 258 -1.56 -7.86 6.26
N LEU A 259 -0.46 -8.48 6.70
CA LEU A 259 -0.39 -9.93 6.97
C LEU A 259 -1.38 -10.37 8.06
N ILE A 260 -1.72 -9.49 9.01
CA ILE A 260 -2.69 -9.78 10.07
C ILE A 260 -4.13 -9.75 9.54
N ARG A 261 -4.46 -8.87 8.59
CA ARG A 261 -5.87 -8.56 8.24
C ARG A 261 -6.28 -9.03 6.86
N ASN A 262 -5.38 -8.94 5.89
CA ASN A 262 -5.69 -9.27 4.52
C ASN A 262 -6.08 -10.75 4.41
N ARG A 263 -7.25 -11.02 3.86
CA ARG A 263 -7.69 -12.39 3.53
C ARG A 263 -7.09 -12.77 2.18
N ASP A 264 -5.76 -12.81 2.13
CA ASP A 264 -4.97 -12.87 0.91
C ASP A 264 -5.27 -14.15 0.12
N THR A 265 -5.82 -13.98 -1.07
CA THR A 265 -6.20 -15.10 -1.94
C THR A 265 -4.99 -15.86 -2.47
N ASN A 266 -3.78 -15.28 -2.50
CA ASN A 266 -2.56 -15.99 -2.89
C ASN A 266 -2.15 -17.03 -1.84
N LEU A 267 -2.31 -16.71 -0.56
CA LEU A 267 -2.11 -17.67 0.53
C LEU A 267 -3.13 -18.81 0.44
N VAL A 268 -4.39 -18.49 0.17
CA VAL A 268 -5.44 -19.51 0.03
C VAL A 268 -5.23 -20.38 -1.22
N ALA A 269 -4.74 -19.81 -2.31
CA ALA A 269 -4.41 -20.57 -3.52
C ALA A 269 -3.29 -21.60 -3.29
N ARG A 270 -2.30 -21.28 -2.45
CA ARG A 270 -1.13 -22.14 -2.22
C ARG A 270 -1.27 -23.09 -1.03
N GLY A 271 -1.85 -22.63 0.08
CA GLY A 271 -1.96 -23.40 1.32
C GLY A 271 -3.37 -23.46 1.92
N GLY A 272 -4.40 -23.06 1.17
CA GLY A 272 -5.77 -23.05 1.65
C GLY A 272 -5.99 -22.09 2.82
N MET A 273 -7.14 -22.26 3.50
CA MET A 273 -7.47 -21.44 4.67
C MET A 273 -6.49 -21.65 5.83
N GLU A 274 -5.90 -22.85 5.95
CA GLU A 274 -4.88 -23.14 6.96
C GLU A 274 -3.63 -22.28 6.74
N GLY A 275 -3.13 -22.17 5.50
CA GLY A 275 -2.02 -21.31 5.15
C GLY A 275 -2.28 -19.84 5.49
N LEU A 276 -3.47 -19.34 5.16
CA LEU A 276 -3.90 -17.99 5.53
C LEU A 276 -3.88 -17.78 7.05
N PHE A 277 -4.47 -18.70 7.82
CA PHE A 277 -4.52 -18.58 9.28
C PHE A 277 -3.15 -18.73 9.94
N PHE A 278 -2.27 -19.57 9.38
CA PHE A 278 -0.88 -19.70 9.82
C PHE A 278 -0.16 -18.34 9.73
N VAL A 279 -0.18 -17.70 8.56
CA VAL A 279 0.49 -16.41 8.34
C VAL A 279 -0.07 -15.34 9.28
N ARG A 280 -1.41 -15.25 9.39
CA ARG A 280 -2.07 -14.31 10.28
C ARG A 280 -1.63 -14.51 11.74
N ARG A 281 -1.56 -15.75 12.21
CA ARG A 281 -1.16 -16.06 13.58
C ARG A 281 0.30 -15.67 13.85
N GLU A 282 1.21 -15.98 12.93
CA GLU A 282 2.62 -15.60 13.08
C GLU A 282 2.80 -14.07 13.06
N ALA A 283 2.14 -13.36 12.15
CA ALA A 283 2.17 -11.90 12.11
C ALA A 283 1.59 -11.28 13.39
N GLN A 284 0.47 -11.80 13.90
CA GLN A 284 -0.09 -11.37 15.18
C GLN A 284 0.85 -11.63 16.36
N ARG A 285 1.60 -12.75 16.33
CA ARG A 285 2.60 -13.08 17.35
C ARG A 285 3.73 -12.07 17.33
N LEU A 286 4.27 -11.73 16.15
CA LEU A 286 5.30 -10.68 16.02
C LEU A 286 4.80 -9.33 16.55
N LYS A 287 3.57 -8.94 16.20
CA LYS A 287 2.98 -7.69 16.70
C LYS A 287 2.86 -7.66 18.23
N ARG A 288 2.41 -8.76 18.86
CA ARG A 288 2.32 -8.86 20.33
C ARG A 288 3.68 -8.83 21.03
N LEU A 289 4.75 -9.24 20.35
CA LEU A 289 6.11 -9.24 20.88
C LEU A 289 6.83 -7.89 20.70
N GLY A 290 6.11 -6.82 20.35
CA GLY A 290 6.65 -5.46 20.20
C GLY A 290 6.70 -4.97 18.75
N GLY A 291 6.35 -5.81 17.77
CA GLY A 291 6.37 -5.43 16.36
C GLY A 291 7.74 -4.91 15.93
N VAL A 292 7.75 -3.89 15.07
CA VAL A 292 8.98 -3.27 14.56
C VAL A 292 9.86 -2.62 15.63
N PHE A 293 9.32 -2.35 16.82
CA PHE A 293 10.08 -1.77 17.94
C PHE A 293 10.79 -2.84 18.79
N ALA A 294 10.53 -4.12 18.55
CA ALA A 294 11.21 -5.20 19.27
C ALA A 294 12.66 -5.34 18.76
N PRO A 295 13.67 -5.47 19.65
CA PRO A 295 15.07 -5.55 19.25
C PRO A 295 15.39 -6.80 18.41
N ASP A 296 14.59 -7.86 18.54
CA ASP A 296 14.72 -9.11 17.78
C ASP A 296 13.70 -9.25 16.65
N PHE A 297 12.98 -8.18 16.29
CA PHE A 297 11.95 -8.19 15.26
C PHE A 297 12.44 -8.77 13.93
N HIS A 298 13.57 -8.26 13.42
CA HIS A 298 14.15 -8.71 12.16
C HIS A 298 14.50 -10.21 12.18
N ALA A 299 15.11 -10.70 13.26
CA ALA A 299 15.44 -12.11 13.40
C ALA A 299 14.19 -12.99 13.42
N ARG A 300 13.12 -12.55 14.11
CA ARG A 300 11.84 -13.27 14.13
C ARG A 300 11.11 -13.21 12.79
N LEU A 301 11.25 -12.11 12.05
CA LEU A 301 10.69 -11.95 10.72
C LEU A 301 11.40 -12.85 9.71
N MET A 302 12.72 -12.99 9.80
CA MET A 302 13.49 -13.98 9.03
C MET A 302 13.06 -15.42 9.37
N ALA A 303 12.82 -15.74 10.64
CA ALA A 303 12.30 -17.06 11.02
C ALA A 303 10.89 -17.31 10.44
N MET A 304 10.05 -16.27 10.36
CA MET A 304 8.76 -16.34 9.70
C MET A 304 8.91 -16.54 8.19
N ASP A 305 9.87 -15.87 7.54
CA ASP A 305 10.20 -16.05 6.13
C ASP A 305 10.49 -17.52 5.80
N GLU A 306 11.47 -18.12 6.49
CA GLU A 306 11.82 -19.54 6.30
C GLU A 306 10.60 -20.47 6.52
N ALA A 307 9.75 -20.15 7.50
CA ALA A 307 8.56 -20.95 7.79
C ALA A 307 7.49 -20.86 6.68
N LEU A 308 7.37 -19.70 6.01
CA LEU A 308 6.47 -19.50 4.86
C LEU A 308 7.03 -20.19 3.61
N ILE A 309 8.34 -20.04 3.34
CA ILE A 309 9.04 -20.70 2.23
C ILE A 309 8.87 -22.22 2.31
N HIS A 310 9.10 -22.81 3.49
CA HIS A 310 8.95 -24.24 3.70
C HIS A 310 7.52 -24.75 3.45
N ARG A 311 6.51 -23.89 3.69
CA ARG A 311 5.10 -24.19 3.46
C ARG A 311 4.60 -23.79 2.07
N ASN A 312 5.50 -23.28 1.22
CA ASN A 312 5.14 -22.73 -0.09
C ASN A 312 4.04 -21.65 0.01
N LEU A 313 4.10 -20.79 1.03
CA LEU A 313 3.14 -19.71 1.26
C LEU A 313 3.70 -18.38 0.76
N SER A 314 2.92 -17.64 -0.02
CA SER A 314 3.31 -16.31 -0.49
C SER A 314 2.15 -15.31 -0.41
N PRO A 315 2.27 -14.26 0.43
CA PRO A 315 1.24 -13.24 0.62
C PRO A 315 1.28 -12.15 -0.47
N GLY A 316 1.15 -12.55 -1.74
CA GLY A 316 1.27 -11.63 -2.88
C GLY A 316 0.24 -10.50 -2.90
N GLY A 317 -0.97 -10.73 -2.40
CA GLY A 317 -1.99 -9.67 -2.32
C GLY A 317 -1.64 -8.64 -1.24
N SER A 318 -0.90 -9.03 -0.22
CA SER A 318 -0.38 -8.13 0.80
C SER A 318 0.81 -7.32 0.28
N ALA A 319 1.64 -7.90 -0.59
CA ALA A 319 2.70 -7.17 -1.31
C ALA A 319 2.13 -6.05 -2.20
N ASP A 320 1.11 -6.35 -3.00
CA ASP A 320 0.43 -5.34 -3.84
C ASP A 320 -0.08 -4.17 -2.98
N LEU A 321 -0.70 -4.46 -1.83
CA LEU A 321 -1.21 -3.43 -0.91
C LEU A 321 -0.11 -2.66 -0.17
N LEU A 322 1.08 -3.26 0.01
CA LEU A 322 2.23 -2.57 0.57
C LEU A 322 2.73 -1.49 -0.40
N GLY A 323 2.82 -1.81 -1.70
CA GLY A 323 3.11 -0.83 -2.74
C GLY A 323 2.07 0.30 -2.77
N VAL A 324 0.78 -0.02 -2.69
CA VAL A 324 -0.30 0.98 -2.59
C VAL A 324 -0.13 1.87 -1.35
N THR A 325 0.26 1.29 -0.22
CA THR A 325 0.50 2.03 1.03
C THR A 325 1.57 3.09 0.85
N LEU A 326 2.72 2.71 0.27
CA LEU A 326 3.81 3.65 0.03
C LEU A 326 3.43 4.74 -0.96
N PHE A 327 2.77 4.38 -2.07
CA PHE A 327 2.28 5.36 -3.04
C PHE A 327 1.37 6.39 -2.39
N LEU A 328 0.38 5.96 -1.60
CA LEU A 328 -0.54 6.88 -0.92
C LEU A 328 0.17 7.76 0.12
N ALA A 329 1.17 7.23 0.83
CA ALA A 329 2.00 8.02 1.74
C ALA A 329 2.78 9.12 1.00
N ARG A 330 3.28 8.84 -0.21
CA ARG A 330 3.95 9.85 -1.06
C ARG A 330 2.99 10.91 -1.57
N ILE A 331 1.78 10.52 -1.98
CA ILE A 331 0.74 11.48 -2.39
C ILE A 331 0.42 12.45 -1.26
N ASP A 332 0.24 11.94 -0.04
CA ASP A 332 -0.04 12.77 1.14
C ASP A 332 1.11 13.75 1.41
N ALA A 333 2.35 13.28 1.35
CA ALA A 333 3.55 14.10 1.54
C ALA A 333 3.76 15.17 0.45
N MET A 334 3.23 14.99 -0.76
CA MET A 334 3.33 16.00 -1.82
C MET A 334 2.49 17.26 -1.55
N GLY A 335 1.52 17.21 -0.62
CA GLY A 335 0.71 18.37 -0.26
C GLY A 335 -0.14 18.92 -1.41
N LEU A 336 -0.56 18.07 -2.36
CA LEU A 336 -1.39 18.45 -3.51
C LEU A 336 -2.87 18.66 -3.14
N SER A 337 -3.16 19.13 -1.93
CA SER A 337 -4.51 19.54 -1.53
C SER A 337 -4.93 20.78 -2.30
N ALA A 338 -6.19 20.85 -2.72
CA ALA A 338 -6.73 22.06 -3.34
C ALA A 338 -6.53 23.24 -2.39
N SER A 339 -5.90 24.31 -2.88
CA SER A 339 -5.79 25.57 -2.16
C SER A 339 -7.20 26.00 -1.77
N THR A 340 -7.49 25.92 -0.47
CA THR A 340 -8.70 26.50 0.10
C THR A 340 -8.47 28.00 0.19
N GLU A 341 -8.45 28.68 -0.96
CA GLU A 341 -8.68 30.12 -0.98
C GLU A 341 -10.18 30.33 -0.75
N VAL A 342 -10.54 30.32 0.54
CA VAL A 342 -11.81 30.87 0.99
C VAL A 342 -11.75 32.37 0.74
N SER A 343 -12.54 32.82 -0.24
CA SER A 343 -12.80 34.23 -0.52
C SER A 343 -13.60 34.89 0.61
#